data_AF-A0A2A9KCV3-F1
#
_entry.id   AF-A0A2A9KCV3-F1
#
_cell.length_a   1.000
_cell.length_b   1.000
_cell.length_c   1.000
_cell.angle_alpha   90.00
_cell.angle_beta   90.00
_cell.angle_gamma   90.00
#
_symmetry.space_group_name_H-M   'P 1'
#
loop_
_entity.id
_entity.type
_entity.pdbx_description
1 polymer ?
#
loop_
_entity_poly.entity_id
_entity_poly.type
_entity_poly.pdbx_seq_one_letter_code
_entity_poly.pdbx_strand_id
1 'polypeptide(L)'
;MKLLRYAAFIAFAFTATLSSVQAQQTVRPTQQATAAQKAEVRRMLISFHADTLTRIGMKKGFDLMMEEDPQSEKFLRQIMDSITPDQLVDKLTSVYVKYYPQDVAQASANFFESPVGVKTVNAMVREISAGKKVTLETAHFSPFEQQTLMSFYQSSAGRAFSQLQSKASAEAGAMLHTWGEDIVLERMRKAYAPLLKEFDSQLTTTAGDSTPVSFTPVPEDAQGDLFKQIAAIIMNNILQSKADGSRYRAELQQIGYETLLSPQNLVTQAGIAEGKDKLVRMGAGLDQLLQSSEDRHKTYVQKLSKVALPSKYKAVLLHGAEEGYAESVDDNIRYGENQRSLIALYQRVLDFAEARLGRVTVSDNALLFSDTADLDIYHTLIAQINAESVQENALIQDARNRKKKSLQSMR
;
A
#
# COMPACT_ATOMS: atom_id res chain seq x y z
N MET A 1 0.19 1.39 -9.36
CA MET A 1 0.55 0.11 -10.03
C MET A 1 2.07 -0.15 -10.15
N LYS A 2 2.93 0.88 -10.22
CA LYS A 2 4.41 0.69 -10.21
C LYS A 2 4.93 0.23 -8.83
N LEU A 3 4.39 0.75 -7.73
CA LEU A 3 4.75 0.36 -6.35
C LEU A 3 4.53 -1.13 -6.00
N LEU A 4 3.55 -1.78 -6.62
CA LEU A 4 3.28 -3.22 -6.44
C LEU A 4 4.16 -4.14 -7.30
N ARG A 5 4.83 -3.59 -8.33
CA ARG A 5 5.71 -4.37 -9.23
C ARG A 5 7.16 -4.40 -8.77
N TYR A 6 7.58 -3.50 -7.88
CA TYR A 6 8.96 -3.40 -7.37
C TYR A 6 9.24 -4.25 -6.12
N ALA A 7 8.26 -5.00 -5.62
CA ALA A 7 8.48 -5.99 -4.55
C ALA A 7 9.27 -7.22 -5.04
N ALA A 8 9.33 -7.47 -6.35
CA ALA A 8 10.04 -8.60 -6.95
C ALA A 8 11.55 -8.34 -7.01
N PHE A 9 12.31 -8.82 -6.02
CA PHE A 9 13.76 -9.10 -6.09
C PHE A 9 14.23 -9.52 -4.68
N ILE A 10 13.89 -10.75 -4.25
CA ILE A 10 14.53 -11.41 -3.10
C ILE A 10 15.21 -12.66 -3.65
N ALA A 11 16.35 -12.43 -4.28
CA ALA A 11 17.34 -13.45 -4.54
C ALA A 11 18.45 -13.22 -3.52
N PHE A 12 18.58 -14.10 -2.52
CA PHE A 12 19.88 -14.59 -2.01
C PHE A 12 19.77 -15.57 -0.84
N ALA A 13 18.66 -15.62 -0.08
CA ALA A 13 18.61 -16.45 1.12
C ALA A 13 18.16 -17.92 0.91
N PHE A 14 17.53 -18.27 -0.22
CA PHE A 14 17.06 -19.64 -0.49
C PHE A 14 17.96 -20.46 -1.45
N THR A 15 18.94 -19.82 -2.09
CA THR A 15 19.80 -20.46 -3.10
C THR A 15 21.16 -20.92 -2.58
N ALA A 16 21.53 -20.60 -1.34
CA ALA A 16 22.88 -20.85 -0.83
C ALA A 16 23.24 -22.33 -0.55
N THR A 17 22.32 -23.30 -0.75
CA THR A 17 22.65 -24.73 -0.62
C THR A 17 22.20 -25.63 -1.77
N LEU A 18 21.73 -25.10 -2.90
CA LEU A 18 21.34 -25.91 -4.05
C LEU A 18 22.01 -25.41 -5.32
N SER A 19 23.19 -25.97 -5.58
CA SER A 19 23.98 -25.75 -6.79
C SER A 19 23.15 -25.95 -8.05
N SER A 20 23.31 -25.00 -8.96
CA SER A 20 22.73 -24.90 -10.30
C SER A 20 22.88 -26.17 -11.14
N VAL A 21 21.76 -26.82 -11.45
CA VAL A 21 21.62 -27.70 -12.62
C VAL A 21 20.42 -27.20 -13.42
N GLN A 22 20.66 -26.30 -14.38
CA GLN A 22 19.69 -25.99 -15.43
C GLN A 22 19.74 -27.10 -16.49
N ALA A 23 18.99 -28.18 -16.26
CA ALA A 23 18.64 -29.11 -17.33
C ALA A 23 17.28 -28.69 -17.90
N GLN A 24 17.28 -28.14 -19.13
CA GLN A 24 16.06 -27.96 -19.92
C GLN A 24 15.49 -29.34 -20.27
N GLN A 25 14.56 -29.84 -19.45
CA GLN A 25 13.72 -30.99 -19.81
C GLN A 25 12.34 -30.50 -20.20
N THR A 26 11.88 -30.99 -21.36
CA THR A 26 10.54 -30.81 -21.91
C THR A 26 9.49 -31.25 -20.89
N VAL A 27 8.74 -30.29 -20.36
CA VAL A 27 7.60 -30.52 -19.47
C VAL A 27 6.54 -31.28 -20.27
N ARG A 28 6.28 -32.54 -19.92
CA ARG A 28 5.16 -33.31 -20.49
C ARG A 28 3.84 -32.56 -20.21
N PRO A 29 2.85 -32.62 -21.13
CA PRO A 29 1.56 -31.98 -20.94
C PRO A 29 0.94 -32.43 -19.61
N THR A 30 0.60 -31.44 -18.77
CA THR A 30 0.03 -31.60 -17.43
C THR A 30 -1.32 -32.29 -17.50
N GLN A 31 -1.33 -33.61 -17.34
CA GLN A 31 -2.52 -34.32 -16.91
C GLN A 31 -2.93 -33.72 -15.57
N GLN A 32 -4.17 -33.21 -15.48
CA GLN A 32 -4.66 -32.64 -14.22
C GLN A 32 -4.59 -33.71 -13.12
N ALA A 33 -3.90 -33.39 -12.02
CA ALA A 33 -3.76 -34.31 -10.91
C ALA A 33 -5.11 -34.71 -10.32
N THR A 34 -5.34 -36.02 -10.15
CA THR A 34 -6.57 -36.55 -9.57
C THR A 34 -6.69 -36.16 -8.08
N ALA A 35 -7.90 -36.16 -7.54
CA ALA A 35 -8.12 -35.92 -6.11
C ALA A 35 -7.37 -36.94 -5.23
N ALA A 36 -7.33 -38.21 -5.67
CA ALA A 36 -6.61 -39.27 -4.99
C ALA A 36 -5.09 -39.04 -4.98
N GLN A 37 -4.50 -38.63 -6.12
CA GLN A 37 -3.08 -38.27 -6.17
C GLN A 37 -2.76 -37.09 -5.24
N LYS A 38 -3.59 -36.04 -5.24
CA LYS A 38 -3.42 -34.89 -4.34
C LYS A 38 -3.46 -35.31 -2.87
N ALA A 39 -4.39 -36.19 -2.50
CA ALA A 39 -4.51 -36.71 -1.14
C ALA A 39 -3.25 -37.48 -0.71
N GLU A 40 -2.73 -38.37 -1.56
CA GLU A 40 -1.52 -39.13 -1.24
C GLU A 40 -0.26 -38.25 -1.17
N VAL A 41 -0.13 -37.25 -2.04
CA VAL A 41 0.98 -36.29 -1.97
C VAL A 41 0.89 -35.46 -0.70
N ARG A 42 -0.31 -35.02 -0.30
CA ARG A 42 -0.53 -34.29 0.95
C ARG A 42 -0.13 -35.15 2.16
N ARG A 43 -0.58 -36.40 2.20
CA ARG A 43 -0.23 -37.37 3.24
C ARG A 43 1.28 -37.60 3.30
N MET A 44 1.93 -37.81 2.15
CA MET A 44 3.38 -37.95 2.05
C MET A 44 4.12 -36.73 2.67
N LEU A 45 3.70 -35.51 2.34
CA LEU A 45 4.32 -34.28 2.85
C LEU A 45 4.15 -34.12 4.37
N ILE A 46 2.97 -34.47 4.91
CA ILE A 46 2.71 -34.46 6.36
C ILE A 46 3.59 -35.47 7.06
N SER A 47 3.62 -36.72 6.57
CA SER A 47 4.42 -37.80 7.17
C SER A 47 5.92 -37.52 7.09
N PHE A 48 6.36 -36.77 6.07
CA PHE A 48 7.74 -36.29 5.94
C PHE A 48 8.05 -35.03 6.78
N HIS A 49 7.09 -34.50 7.53
CA HIS A 49 7.20 -33.24 8.28
C HIS A 49 7.68 -32.07 7.39
N ALA A 50 7.19 -32.01 6.14
CA ALA A 50 7.64 -31.02 5.16
C ALA A 50 7.36 -29.58 5.61
N ASP A 51 6.29 -29.36 6.38
CA ASP A 51 5.96 -28.08 7.01
C ASP A 51 7.04 -27.65 8.01
N THR A 52 7.46 -28.56 8.89
CA THR A 52 8.45 -28.29 9.94
C THR A 52 9.81 -28.03 9.32
N LEU A 53 10.24 -28.87 8.38
CA LEU A 53 11.50 -28.69 7.65
C LEU A 53 11.53 -27.36 6.89
N THR A 54 10.44 -27.01 6.22
CA THR A 54 10.34 -25.74 5.51
C THR A 54 10.36 -24.55 6.47
N ARG A 55 9.63 -24.60 7.59
CA ARG A 55 9.66 -23.54 8.61
C ARG A 55 11.04 -23.35 9.23
N ILE A 56 11.81 -24.41 9.44
CA ILE A 56 13.20 -24.30 9.90
C ILE A 56 14.04 -23.57 8.84
N GLY A 57 13.88 -23.92 7.56
CA GLY A 57 14.54 -23.23 6.44
C GLY A 57 14.17 -21.74 6.39
N MET A 58 12.88 -21.41 6.50
CA MET A 58 12.39 -20.04 6.56
C MET A 58 12.96 -19.28 7.75
N LYS A 59 12.96 -19.89 8.95
CA LYS A 59 13.52 -19.29 10.15
C LYS A 59 15.00 -18.95 9.96
N LYS A 60 15.80 -19.85 9.40
CA LYS A 60 17.21 -19.57 9.11
C LYS A 60 17.38 -18.42 8.13
N GLY A 61 16.60 -18.39 7.05
CA GLY A 61 16.61 -17.27 6.10
C GLY A 61 16.26 -15.95 6.78
N PHE A 62 15.33 -15.98 7.75
CA PHE A 62 14.92 -14.80 8.52
C PHE A 62 15.97 -14.40 9.56
N ASP A 63 16.61 -15.36 10.23
CA ASP A 63 17.73 -15.10 11.14
C ASP A 63 18.87 -14.38 10.39
N LEU A 64 19.22 -14.82 9.17
CA LEU A 64 20.20 -14.13 8.31
C LEU A 64 19.76 -12.72 7.92
N MET A 65 18.48 -12.53 7.56
CA MET A 65 17.95 -11.19 7.28
C MET A 65 17.97 -10.27 8.49
N MET A 66 17.76 -10.81 9.70
CA MET A 66 17.84 -10.04 10.94
C MET A 66 19.28 -9.68 11.32
N GLU A 67 20.26 -10.52 10.97
CA GLU A 67 21.68 -10.19 11.12
C GLU A 67 22.07 -9.01 10.21
N GLU A 68 21.54 -8.96 8.98
CA GLU A 68 21.78 -7.86 8.03
C GLU A 68 20.97 -6.59 8.36
N ASP A 69 19.72 -6.75 8.81
CA ASP A 69 18.79 -5.67 9.13
C ASP A 69 18.00 -5.99 10.41
N PRO A 70 18.53 -5.65 11.61
CA PRO A 70 17.86 -5.93 12.88
C PRO A 70 16.48 -5.27 13.02
N GLN A 71 16.19 -4.21 12.26
CA GLN A 71 14.88 -3.55 12.29
C GLN A 71 13.79 -4.40 11.62
N SER A 72 14.17 -5.40 10.82
CA SER A 72 13.26 -6.32 10.14
C SER A 72 12.59 -7.35 11.05
N GLU A 73 13.09 -7.55 12.29
CA GLU A 73 12.64 -8.63 13.18
C GLU A 73 11.12 -8.65 13.34
N LYS A 74 10.51 -7.50 13.67
CA LYS A 74 9.07 -7.40 13.89
C LYS A 74 8.27 -7.71 12.61
N PHE A 75 8.77 -7.27 11.46
CA PHE A 75 8.16 -7.56 10.16
C PHE A 75 8.22 -9.06 9.86
N LEU A 76 9.40 -9.67 9.96
CA LEU A 76 9.61 -11.09 9.66
C LEU A 76 8.81 -11.99 10.60
N ARG A 77 8.74 -11.66 11.90
CA ARG A 77 7.89 -12.36 12.87
C ARG A 77 6.42 -12.32 12.46
N GLN A 78 5.89 -11.14 12.11
CA GLN A 78 4.49 -11.02 11.65
C GLN A 78 4.21 -11.85 10.40
N ILE A 79 5.17 -11.95 9.47
CA ILE A 79 5.03 -12.80 8.29
C ILE A 79 5.05 -14.28 8.66
N MET A 80 5.99 -14.73 9.51
CA MET A 80 6.01 -16.12 9.99
C MET A 80 4.72 -16.51 10.70
N ASP A 81 4.21 -15.65 11.57
CA ASP A 81 3.04 -15.93 12.38
C ASP A 81 1.75 -16.02 11.55
N SER A 82 1.74 -15.50 10.32
CA SER A 82 0.63 -15.70 9.37
C SER A 82 0.66 -17.04 8.62
N ILE A 83 1.73 -17.81 8.74
CA ILE A 83 1.90 -19.06 7.98
C ILE A 83 1.56 -20.24 8.89
N THR A 84 0.41 -20.87 8.65
CA THR A 84 0.04 -22.09 9.37
C THR A 84 0.71 -23.32 8.74
N PRO A 85 0.98 -24.39 9.51
CA PRO A 85 1.47 -25.65 8.96
C PRO A 85 0.59 -26.20 7.84
N ASP A 86 -0.73 -26.13 8.00
CA ASP A 86 -1.69 -26.67 7.04
C ASP A 86 -1.67 -25.91 5.71
N GLN A 87 -1.61 -24.57 5.75
CA GLN A 87 -1.44 -23.75 4.55
C GLN A 87 -0.13 -24.07 3.82
N LEU A 88 0.95 -24.29 4.58
CA LEU A 88 2.24 -24.62 4.02
C LEU A 88 2.22 -25.99 3.32
N VAL A 89 1.61 -27.00 3.96
CA VAL A 89 1.39 -28.32 3.33
C VAL A 89 0.55 -28.20 2.07
N ASP A 90 -0.53 -27.43 2.08
CA ASP A 90 -1.41 -27.27 0.91
C ASP A 90 -0.66 -26.61 -0.26
N LYS A 91 0.14 -25.58 0.03
CA LYS A 91 1.01 -24.91 -0.95
C LYS A 91 2.06 -25.87 -1.52
N LEU A 92 2.75 -26.63 -0.67
CA LEU A 92 3.70 -27.65 -1.11
C LEU A 92 3.03 -28.75 -1.92
N THR A 93 1.83 -29.19 -1.54
CA THR A 93 1.05 -30.20 -2.27
C THR A 93 0.80 -29.77 -3.72
N SER A 94 0.46 -28.49 -3.93
CA SER A 94 0.23 -27.94 -5.28
C SER A 94 1.45 -28.01 -6.20
N VAL A 95 2.65 -28.01 -5.63
CA VAL A 95 3.93 -28.16 -6.35
C VAL A 95 4.27 -29.64 -6.52
N TYR A 96 4.30 -30.40 -5.43
CA TYR A 96 4.76 -31.78 -5.41
C TYR A 96 3.86 -32.71 -6.23
N VAL A 97 2.57 -32.41 -6.38
CA VAL A 97 1.66 -33.23 -7.19
C VAL A 97 2.02 -33.25 -8.68
N LYS A 98 2.83 -32.29 -9.15
CA LYS A 98 3.35 -32.27 -10.54
C LYS A 98 4.46 -33.29 -10.76
N TYR A 99 5.13 -33.71 -9.69
CA TYR A 99 6.32 -34.56 -9.75
C TYR A 99 6.06 -35.97 -9.26
N TYR A 100 5.19 -36.15 -8.27
CA TYR A 100 4.98 -37.43 -7.58
C TYR A 100 3.71 -38.13 -8.06
N PRO A 101 3.82 -39.25 -8.81
CA PRO A 101 2.71 -40.15 -9.09
C PRO A 101 2.04 -40.66 -7.81
N GLN A 102 0.77 -41.04 -7.88
CA GLN A 102 -0.02 -41.46 -6.73
C GLN A 102 0.61 -42.67 -5.99
N ASP A 103 1.08 -43.67 -6.73
CA ASP A 103 1.71 -44.88 -6.18
C ASP A 103 3.04 -44.56 -5.47
N VAL A 104 3.85 -43.67 -6.04
CA VAL A 104 5.11 -43.20 -5.43
C VAL A 104 4.81 -42.41 -4.15
N ALA A 105 3.83 -41.51 -4.18
CA ALA A 105 3.41 -40.72 -3.03
C ALA A 105 2.88 -41.62 -1.89
N GLN A 106 2.00 -42.57 -2.23
CA GLN A 106 1.45 -43.54 -1.29
C GLN A 106 2.53 -44.41 -0.63
N ALA A 107 3.47 -44.93 -1.41
CA ALA A 107 4.57 -45.75 -0.90
C ALA A 107 5.53 -44.94 -0.01
N SER A 108 5.81 -43.69 -0.39
CA SER A 108 6.64 -42.77 0.41
C SER A 108 5.95 -42.39 1.71
N ALA A 109 4.65 -42.09 1.69
CA ALA A 109 3.86 -41.82 2.89
C ALA A 109 3.90 -43.00 3.87
N ASN A 110 3.65 -44.23 3.38
CA ASN A 110 3.71 -45.45 4.19
C ASN A 110 5.09 -45.65 4.84
N PHE A 111 6.17 -45.35 4.11
CA PHE A 111 7.52 -45.43 4.68
C PHE A 111 7.72 -44.40 5.80
N PHE A 112 7.39 -43.12 5.55
CA PHE A 112 7.59 -42.07 6.55
C PHE A 112 6.69 -42.19 7.78
N GLU A 113 5.56 -42.90 7.67
CA GLU A 113 4.71 -43.27 8.81
C GLU A 113 5.24 -44.46 9.62
N SER A 114 6.16 -45.26 9.06
CA SER A 114 6.76 -46.39 9.78
C SER A 114 7.70 -45.90 10.90
N PRO A 115 7.98 -46.73 11.93
CA PRO A 115 8.93 -46.38 12.98
C PRO A 115 10.30 -45.92 12.46
N VAL A 116 10.82 -46.56 11.40
CA VAL A 116 12.11 -46.20 10.77
C VAL A 116 11.99 -44.85 10.05
N GLY A 117 10.88 -44.61 9.34
CA GLY A 117 10.61 -43.35 8.66
C GLY A 117 10.49 -42.17 9.63
N VAL A 118 9.69 -42.31 10.69
CA VAL A 118 9.55 -41.31 11.75
C VAL A 118 10.90 -41.00 12.40
N LYS A 119 11.69 -42.03 12.72
CA LYS A 119 13.04 -41.88 13.27
C LYS A 119 13.98 -41.14 12.31
N THR A 120 13.88 -41.41 11.01
CA THR A 120 14.63 -40.71 9.95
C THR A 120 14.26 -39.23 9.91
N VAL A 121 12.97 -38.90 9.79
CA VAL A 121 12.50 -37.51 9.70
C VAL A 121 12.84 -36.72 10.96
N ASN A 122 12.71 -37.31 12.15
CA ASN A 122 13.08 -36.67 13.40
C ASN A 122 14.58 -36.37 13.49
N ALA A 123 15.44 -37.26 12.98
CA ALA A 123 16.87 -37.00 12.90
C ALA A 123 17.18 -35.87 11.91
N MET A 124 16.51 -35.83 10.75
CA MET A 124 16.65 -34.74 9.78
C MET A 124 16.25 -33.39 10.38
N VAL A 125 15.07 -33.32 11.03
CA VAL A 125 14.58 -32.12 11.71
C VAL A 125 15.60 -31.64 12.74
N ARG A 126 16.11 -32.54 13.59
CA ARG A 126 17.11 -32.22 14.62
C ARG A 126 18.41 -31.67 14.02
N GLU A 127 18.96 -32.33 13.01
CA GLU A 127 20.21 -31.94 12.36
C GLU A 127 20.07 -30.59 11.66
N ILE A 128 18.97 -30.40 10.91
CA ILE A 128 18.70 -29.14 10.21
C ILE A 128 18.45 -28.00 11.20
N SER A 129 17.66 -28.21 12.26
CA SER A 129 17.47 -27.21 13.33
C SER A 129 18.78 -26.80 13.99
N ALA A 130 19.74 -27.72 14.12
CA ALA A 130 21.06 -27.47 14.68
C ALA A 130 22.06 -26.85 13.66
N GLY A 131 21.63 -26.52 12.44
CA GLY A 131 22.53 -25.98 11.42
C GLY A 131 23.47 -27.02 10.79
N LYS A 132 23.28 -28.32 11.07
CA LYS A 132 24.16 -29.39 10.61
C LYS A 132 23.73 -29.93 9.24
N LYS A 133 24.69 -30.51 8.51
CA LYS A 133 24.41 -31.33 7.32
C LYS A 133 23.64 -32.58 7.75
N VAL A 134 22.64 -32.97 6.96
CA VAL A 134 21.89 -34.21 7.19
C VAL A 134 22.80 -35.40 6.93
N THR A 135 23.08 -36.18 7.97
CA THR A 135 23.89 -37.42 7.92
C THR A 135 23.16 -38.61 8.52
N LEU A 136 22.13 -38.37 9.34
CA LEU A 136 21.37 -39.37 10.09
C LEU A 136 22.20 -40.17 11.12
N GLU A 137 23.46 -39.81 11.36
CA GLU A 137 24.32 -40.45 12.35
C GLU A 137 23.73 -40.32 13.76
N THR A 138 23.04 -39.22 14.03
CA THR A 138 22.39 -38.92 15.31
C THR A 138 21.15 -39.78 15.59
N ALA A 139 20.66 -40.52 14.60
CA ALA A 139 19.48 -41.37 14.73
C ALA A 139 19.80 -42.68 15.47
N HIS A 140 21.05 -43.16 15.46
CA HIS A 140 21.44 -44.47 16.01
C HIS A 140 20.52 -45.62 15.54
N PHE A 141 20.50 -45.89 14.24
CA PHE A 141 19.74 -47.01 13.68
C PHE A 141 20.38 -48.35 14.03
N SER A 142 19.58 -49.30 14.49
CA SER A 142 19.96 -50.72 14.59
C SER A 142 20.17 -51.34 13.20
N PRO A 143 20.87 -52.49 13.09
CA PRO A 143 21.09 -53.15 11.81
C PRO A 143 19.79 -53.42 11.01
N PHE A 144 18.72 -53.80 11.71
CA PHE A 144 17.42 -54.03 11.08
C PHE A 144 16.77 -52.74 10.54
N GLU A 145 16.85 -51.64 11.30
CA GLU A 145 16.34 -50.36 10.85
C GLU A 145 17.16 -49.80 9.66
N GLN A 146 18.49 -49.98 9.68
CA GLN A 146 19.35 -49.63 8.55
C GLN A 146 18.98 -50.41 7.29
N GLN A 147 18.74 -51.71 7.42
CA GLN A 147 18.28 -52.54 6.29
C GLN A 147 16.93 -52.05 5.76
N THR A 148 15.99 -51.69 6.64
CA THR A 148 14.68 -51.13 6.25
C THR A 148 14.84 -49.80 5.50
N LEU A 149 15.67 -48.89 6.00
CA LEU A 149 15.99 -47.61 5.38
C LEU A 149 16.58 -47.80 3.98
N MET A 150 17.60 -48.67 3.86
CA MET A 150 18.23 -48.98 2.58
C MET A 150 17.26 -49.64 1.60
N SER A 151 16.39 -50.54 2.09
CA SER A 151 15.37 -51.20 1.26
C SER A 151 14.39 -50.19 0.66
N PHE A 152 13.98 -49.17 1.43
CA PHE A 152 13.16 -48.09 0.91
C PHE A 152 13.90 -47.32 -0.19
N TYR A 153 15.12 -46.83 0.05
CA TYR A 153 15.87 -46.05 -0.94
C TYR A 153 16.24 -46.85 -2.20
N GLN A 154 16.33 -48.19 -2.11
CA GLN A 154 16.54 -49.08 -3.25
C GLN A 154 15.25 -49.41 -4.03
N SER A 155 14.08 -49.26 -3.40
CA SER A 155 12.78 -49.46 -4.04
C SER A 155 12.57 -48.49 -5.21
N SER A 156 11.60 -48.78 -6.09
CA SER A 156 11.19 -47.85 -7.15
C SER A 156 10.73 -46.51 -6.59
N ALA A 157 9.93 -46.53 -5.52
CA ALA A 157 9.41 -45.34 -4.86
C ALA A 157 10.52 -44.50 -4.21
N GLY A 158 11.45 -45.11 -3.46
CA GLY A 158 12.53 -44.36 -2.81
C GLY A 158 13.53 -43.76 -3.80
N ARG A 159 13.83 -44.45 -4.91
CA ARG A 159 14.64 -43.89 -6.01
C ARG A 159 13.92 -42.73 -6.70
N ALA A 160 12.64 -42.89 -7.02
CA ALA A 160 11.84 -41.81 -7.60
C ALA A 160 11.77 -40.60 -6.65
N PHE A 161 11.51 -40.83 -5.36
CA PHE A 161 11.49 -39.79 -4.33
C PHE A 161 12.79 -39.00 -4.33
N SER A 162 13.94 -39.68 -4.28
CA SER A 162 15.26 -39.04 -4.25
C SER A 162 15.58 -38.26 -5.53
N GLN A 163 15.21 -38.78 -6.70
CA GLN A 163 15.46 -38.14 -8.00
C GLN A 163 14.57 -36.92 -8.24
N LEU A 164 13.33 -36.95 -7.76
CA LEU A 164 12.33 -35.91 -7.98
C LEU A 164 12.42 -34.79 -6.94
N GLN A 165 12.96 -35.09 -5.74
CA GLN A 165 13.04 -34.15 -4.62
C GLN A 165 13.72 -32.82 -5.01
N SER A 166 14.82 -32.85 -5.77
CA SER A 166 15.55 -31.64 -6.13
C SER A 166 14.73 -30.71 -7.03
N LYS A 167 13.99 -31.27 -8.01
CA LYS A 167 13.11 -30.52 -8.91
C LYS A 167 11.92 -29.94 -8.15
N ALA A 168 11.25 -30.77 -7.35
CA ALA A 168 10.12 -30.33 -6.53
C ALA A 168 10.53 -29.25 -5.52
N SER A 169 11.72 -29.38 -4.91
CA SER A 169 12.26 -28.40 -3.96
C SER A 169 12.60 -27.06 -4.63
N ALA A 170 13.16 -27.08 -5.85
CA ALA A 170 13.44 -25.87 -6.60
C ALA A 170 12.16 -25.08 -6.94
N GLU A 171 11.13 -25.77 -7.42
CA GLU A 171 9.84 -25.13 -7.70
C GLU A 171 9.12 -24.70 -6.41
N ALA A 172 9.22 -25.47 -5.34
CA ALA A 172 8.67 -25.10 -4.03
C ALA A 172 9.33 -23.81 -3.50
N GLY A 173 10.65 -23.66 -3.66
CA GLY A 173 11.35 -22.42 -3.30
C GLY A 173 10.81 -21.19 -4.05
N ALA A 174 10.60 -21.31 -5.37
CA ALA A 174 10.01 -20.23 -6.17
C ALA A 174 8.55 -19.92 -5.75
N MET A 175 7.76 -20.95 -5.46
CA MET A 175 6.39 -20.78 -4.98
C MET A 175 6.34 -20.09 -3.60
N LEU A 176 7.21 -20.49 -2.66
CA LEU A 176 7.29 -19.88 -1.33
C LEU A 176 7.68 -18.40 -1.42
N HIS A 177 8.56 -18.04 -2.36
CA HIS A 177 8.90 -16.65 -2.64
C HIS A 177 7.66 -15.84 -3.04
N THR A 178 6.93 -16.27 -4.07
CA THR A 178 5.70 -15.59 -4.52
C THR A 178 4.63 -15.57 -3.43
N TRP A 179 4.48 -16.65 -2.68
CA TRP A 179 3.49 -16.71 -1.60
C TRP A 179 3.83 -15.76 -0.44
N GLY A 180 5.11 -15.55 -0.14
CA GLY A 180 5.54 -14.53 0.82
C GLY A 180 5.10 -13.13 0.42
N GLU A 181 5.19 -12.79 -0.87
CA GLU A 181 4.68 -11.52 -1.42
C GLU A 181 3.16 -11.41 -1.24
N ASP A 182 2.42 -12.47 -1.58
CA ASP A 182 0.95 -12.51 -1.41
C ASP A 182 0.52 -12.30 0.05
N ILE A 183 1.26 -12.87 1.01
CA ILE A 183 0.98 -12.68 2.45
C ILE A 183 1.15 -11.22 2.85
N VAL A 184 2.25 -10.58 2.42
CA VAL A 184 2.49 -9.15 2.67
C VAL A 184 1.37 -8.31 2.08
N LEU A 185 0.98 -8.58 0.83
CA LEU A 185 -0.08 -7.85 0.14
C LEU A 185 -1.44 -8.04 0.81
N GLU A 186 -1.79 -9.25 1.22
CA GLU A 186 -3.05 -9.52 1.91
C GLU A 186 -3.10 -8.84 3.29
N ARG A 187 -1.98 -8.84 4.02
CA ARG A 187 -1.87 -8.10 5.29
C ARG A 187 -2.02 -6.60 5.09
N MET A 188 -1.35 -6.03 4.08
CA MET A 188 -1.54 -4.63 3.69
C MET A 188 -3.01 -4.36 3.36
N ARG A 189 -3.64 -5.16 2.50
CA ARG A 189 -5.05 -5.01 2.12
C ARG A 189 -5.97 -5.01 3.34
N LYS A 190 -5.77 -5.94 4.28
CA LYS A 190 -6.54 -5.99 5.54
C LYS A 190 -6.31 -4.75 6.40
N ALA A 191 -5.07 -4.29 6.53
CA ALA A 191 -4.74 -3.09 7.29
C ALA A 191 -5.34 -1.82 6.66
N TYR A 192 -5.44 -1.76 5.34
CA TYR A 192 -6.05 -0.65 4.60
C TYR A 192 -7.57 -0.76 4.43
N ALA A 193 -8.21 -1.88 4.77
CA ALA A 193 -9.66 -2.01 4.60
C ALA A 193 -10.46 -0.90 5.32
N PRO A 194 -10.13 -0.49 6.57
CA PRO A 194 -10.78 0.66 7.21
C PRO A 194 -10.55 1.97 6.45
N LEU A 195 -9.35 2.15 5.87
CA LEU A 195 -9.00 3.31 5.04
C LEU A 195 -9.89 3.39 3.81
N LEU A 196 -10.03 2.28 3.08
CA LEU A 196 -10.88 2.22 1.89
C LEU A 196 -12.35 2.50 2.23
N LYS A 197 -12.84 1.99 3.37
CA LYS A 197 -14.21 2.25 3.83
C LYS A 197 -14.46 3.74 4.14
N GLU A 198 -13.53 4.37 4.84
CA GLU A 198 -13.63 5.81 5.17
C GLU A 198 -13.48 6.67 3.91
N PHE A 199 -12.64 6.29 2.95
CA PHE A 199 -12.61 6.99 1.67
C PHE A 199 -13.91 6.85 0.88
N ASP A 200 -14.52 5.67 0.89
CA ASP A 200 -15.75 5.42 0.17
C ASP A 200 -16.90 6.26 0.71
N SER A 201 -17.03 6.36 2.04
CA SER A 201 -18.03 7.24 2.66
C SER A 201 -17.84 8.71 2.25
N GLN A 202 -16.58 9.12 2.12
CA GLN A 202 -16.20 10.49 1.78
C GLN A 202 -16.34 10.82 0.29
N LEU A 203 -16.10 9.87 -0.61
CA LEU A 203 -16.35 10.05 -2.04
C LEU A 203 -17.85 10.11 -2.35
N THR A 204 -18.69 9.51 -1.49
CA THR A 204 -20.15 9.57 -1.62
C THR A 204 -20.80 10.81 -1.00
N THR A 205 -20.09 11.54 -0.12
CA THR A 205 -20.60 12.80 0.44
C THR A 205 -20.48 13.91 -0.60
N THR A 206 -21.61 14.49 -0.97
CA THR A 206 -21.71 15.53 -2.01
C THR A 206 -20.89 16.77 -1.62
N ALA A 207 -20.34 17.47 -2.61
CA ALA A 207 -19.41 18.61 -2.45
C ALA A 207 -19.95 19.85 -1.68
N GLY A 208 -21.12 19.78 -1.07
CA GLY A 208 -21.75 20.85 -0.29
C GLY A 208 -22.01 20.53 1.18
N ASP A 209 -21.84 19.27 1.62
CA ASP A 209 -22.01 18.91 3.03
C ASP A 209 -20.77 19.34 3.82
N SER A 210 -20.86 20.56 4.36
CA SER A 210 -19.85 21.23 5.18
C SER A 210 -19.84 20.73 6.64
N THR A 211 -20.35 19.54 6.91
CA THR A 211 -20.30 18.98 8.27
C THR A 211 -18.83 18.82 8.68
N PRO A 212 -18.41 19.45 9.79
CA PRO A 212 -17.08 19.24 10.33
C PRO A 212 -16.91 17.75 10.58
N VAL A 213 -15.99 17.12 9.85
CA VAL A 213 -15.67 15.71 10.09
C VAL A 213 -15.01 15.66 11.45
N SER A 214 -15.70 15.10 12.45
CA SER A 214 -15.12 14.89 13.77
C SER A 214 -13.98 13.89 13.63
N PHE A 215 -12.75 14.38 13.85
CA PHE A 215 -11.54 13.59 13.69
C PHE A 215 -11.30 12.74 14.94
N THR A 216 -11.27 11.43 14.78
CA THR A 216 -10.62 10.56 15.77
C THR A 216 -9.30 10.10 15.16
N PRO A 217 -8.14 10.62 15.62
CA PRO A 217 -6.85 10.12 15.19
C PRO A 217 -6.80 8.60 15.37
N VAL A 218 -6.29 7.90 14.37
CA VAL A 218 -6.02 6.47 14.54
C VAL A 218 -4.76 6.36 15.39
N PRO A 219 -4.77 5.61 16.51
CA PRO A 219 -3.59 5.42 17.33
C PRO A 219 -2.41 4.94 16.48
N GLU A 220 -1.36 5.76 16.39
CA GLU A 220 -0.13 5.45 15.62
C GLU A 220 0.75 4.41 16.34
N ASP A 221 0.43 4.18 17.61
CA ASP A 221 1.01 3.18 18.50
C ASP A 221 0.17 1.89 18.50
N ALA A 222 -0.25 1.40 17.33
CA ALA A 222 -0.69 0.01 17.20
C ALA A 222 0.49 -0.92 17.55
N GLN A 223 0.80 -1.03 18.84
CA GLN A 223 1.98 -1.65 19.42
C GLN A 223 1.88 -3.14 19.13
N GLY A 224 2.43 -3.53 18.00
CA GLY A 224 2.49 -4.93 17.61
C GLY A 224 2.26 -5.20 16.14
N ASP A 225 1.60 -4.31 15.38
CA ASP A 225 1.25 -4.53 13.97
C ASP A 225 1.80 -3.41 13.07
N LEU A 226 2.79 -3.73 12.23
CA LEU A 226 3.46 -2.74 11.38
C LEU A 226 2.56 -2.28 10.24
N PHE A 227 1.74 -3.19 9.72
CA PHE A 227 0.81 -2.89 8.63
C PHE A 227 -0.26 -1.91 9.09
N LYS A 228 -0.79 -2.10 10.30
CA LYS A 228 -1.73 -1.15 10.92
C LYS A 228 -1.08 0.20 11.23
N GLN A 229 0.19 0.21 11.68
CA GLN A 229 0.91 1.46 11.90
C GLN A 229 1.07 2.27 10.60
N ILE A 230 1.46 1.62 9.50
CA ILE A 230 1.56 2.28 8.18
C ILE A 230 0.20 2.81 7.75
N ALA A 231 -0.86 1.99 7.86
CA ALA A 231 -2.22 2.41 7.53
C ALA A 231 -2.70 3.59 8.38
N ALA A 232 -2.37 3.63 9.68
CA ALA A 232 -2.69 4.72 10.58
C ALA A 232 -1.96 6.02 10.19
N ILE A 233 -0.67 5.96 9.87
CA ILE A 233 0.10 7.13 9.42
C ILE A 233 -0.51 7.72 8.13
N ILE A 234 -0.85 6.86 7.17
CA ILE A 234 -1.50 7.27 5.91
C ILE A 234 -2.86 7.90 6.20
N MET A 235 -3.69 7.25 7.02
CA MET A 235 -5.01 7.75 7.41
C MET A 235 -4.92 9.12 8.07
N ASN A 236 -4.03 9.28 9.06
CA ASN A 236 -3.89 10.53 9.79
C ASN A 236 -3.43 11.67 8.86
N ASN A 237 -2.55 11.40 7.88
CA ASN A 237 -2.17 12.39 6.87
C ASN A 237 -3.37 12.83 5.99
N ILE A 238 -4.22 11.89 5.59
CA ILE A 238 -5.43 12.18 4.81
C ILE A 238 -6.43 13.00 5.62
N LEU A 239 -6.66 12.62 6.88
CA LEU A 239 -7.54 13.33 7.80
C LEU A 239 -7.04 14.75 8.06
N GLN A 240 -5.74 14.94 8.30
CA GLN A 240 -5.14 16.27 8.47
C GLN A 240 -5.28 17.13 7.21
N SER A 241 -5.02 16.57 6.02
CA SER A 241 -5.22 17.28 4.74
C SER A 241 -6.66 17.79 4.59
N LYS A 242 -7.65 17.01 5.04
CA LYS A 242 -9.06 17.41 5.05
C LYS A 242 -9.35 18.48 6.09
N ALA A 243 -8.79 18.36 7.29
CA ALA A 243 -8.91 19.35 8.34
C ALA A 243 -8.41 20.72 7.87
N ASP A 244 -7.25 20.75 7.20
CA ASP A 244 -6.67 21.97 6.65
C ASP A 244 -7.58 22.63 5.61
N GLY A 245 -8.11 21.84 4.66
CA GLY A 245 -9.04 22.37 3.66
C GLY A 245 -10.38 22.84 4.24
N SER A 246 -10.91 22.15 5.26
CA SER A 246 -12.12 22.60 5.96
C SER A 246 -11.89 23.86 6.80
N ARG A 247 -10.72 23.98 7.45
CA ARG A 247 -10.32 25.19 8.16
C ARG A 247 -10.25 26.39 7.22
N TYR A 248 -9.57 26.26 6.08
CA TYR A 248 -9.52 27.32 5.06
C TYR A 248 -10.91 27.74 4.58
N ARG A 249 -11.80 26.80 4.26
CA ARG A 249 -13.18 27.13 3.87
C ARG A 249 -13.96 27.85 4.98
N ALA A 250 -13.82 27.42 6.22
CA ALA A 250 -14.47 28.07 7.35
C ALA A 250 -13.92 29.51 7.55
N GLU A 251 -12.62 29.71 7.37
CA GLU A 251 -12.01 31.04 7.37
C GLU A 251 -12.56 31.93 6.25
N LEU A 252 -12.70 31.41 5.03
CA LEU A 252 -13.32 32.15 3.92
C LEU A 252 -14.77 32.58 4.24
N GLN A 253 -15.58 31.67 4.80
CA GLN A 253 -16.94 31.97 5.24
C GLN A 253 -16.98 33.03 6.34
N GLN A 254 -16.06 32.96 7.32
CA GLN A 254 -15.95 33.97 8.37
C GLN A 254 -15.48 35.34 7.85
N ILE A 255 -14.66 35.36 6.81
CA ILE A 255 -14.26 36.58 6.10
C ILE A 255 -15.46 37.19 5.35
N GLY A 256 -16.50 36.41 5.05
CA GLY A 256 -17.68 36.85 4.30
C GLY A 256 -17.34 37.11 2.83
N TYR A 257 -16.51 36.26 2.25
CA TYR A 257 -15.99 36.41 0.88
C TYR A 257 -17.11 36.46 -0.18
N GLU A 258 -18.27 35.86 0.09
CA GLU A 258 -19.45 35.87 -0.79
C GLU A 258 -20.02 37.28 -1.01
N THR A 259 -19.75 38.21 -0.08
CA THR A 259 -20.22 39.61 -0.17
C THR A 259 -19.19 40.54 -0.80
N LEU A 260 -18.00 40.05 -1.16
CA LEU A 260 -16.85 40.86 -1.55
C LEU A 260 -17.15 41.75 -2.77
N LEU A 261 -17.90 41.21 -3.74
CA LEU A 261 -18.35 41.94 -4.94
C LEU A 261 -19.84 42.25 -4.91
N SER A 262 -20.46 42.33 -3.71
CA SER A 262 -21.86 42.74 -3.62
C SER A 262 -22.04 44.17 -4.16
N PRO A 263 -23.16 44.48 -4.84
CA PRO A 263 -23.40 45.81 -5.39
C PRO A 263 -23.23 46.94 -4.35
N GLN A 264 -23.67 46.70 -3.11
CA GLN A 264 -23.57 47.66 -2.00
C GLN A 264 -22.11 47.95 -1.63
N ASN A 265 -21.25 46.93 -1.65
CA ASN A 265 -19.84 47.09 -1.33
C ASN A 265 -19.08 47.81 -2.45
N LEU A 266 -19.52 47.67 -3.71
CA LEU A 266 -18.85 48.27 -4.87
C LEU A 266 -19.16 49.75 -5.09
N VAL A 267 -20.18 50.33 -4.44
CA VAL A 267 -20.54 51.76 -4.64
C VAL A 267 -20.16 52.67 -3.47
N THR A 268 -19.59 52.12 -2.41
CA THR A 268 -19.19 52.89 -1.22
C THR A 268 -17.71 52.74 -0.93
N GLN A 269 -17.06 53.82 -0.49
CA GLN A 269 -15.64 53.78 -0.12
C GLN A 269 -15.36 52.78 1.02
N ALA A 270 -16.25 52.72 2.01
CA ALA A 270 -16.14 51.80 3.13
C ALA A 270 -16.24 50.32 2.69
N GLY A 271 -17.21 49.99 1.82
CA GLY A 271 -17.38 48.64 1.30
C GLY A 271 -16.20 48.19 0.41
N ILE A 272 -15.65 49.10 -0.40
CA ILE A 272 -14.45 48.82 -1.20
C ILE A 272 -13.25 48.55 -0.30
N ALA A 273 -13.02 49.40 0.71
CA ALA A 273 -11.92 49.23 1.65
C ALA A 273 -12.02 47.91 2.43
N GLU A 274 -13.23 47.56 2.90
CA GLU A 274 -13.51 46.27 3.53
C GLU A 274 -13.25 45.10 2.57
N GLY A 275 -13.68 45.21 1.31
CA GLY A 275 -13.41 44.20 0.28
C GLY A 275 -11.92 43.97 0.05
N LYS A 276 -11.11 45.04 0.02
CA LYS A 276 -9.64 44.94 -0.12
C LYS A 276 -9.00 44.27 1.09
N ASP A 277 -9.44 44.59 2.31
CA ASP A 277 -8.98 43.92 3.53
C ASP A 277 -9.31 42.41 3.51
N LYS A 278 -10.54 42.06 3.09
CA LYS A 278 -10.95 40.66 2.91
C LYS A 278 -10.02 39.92 1.93
N LEU A 279 -9.65 40.53 0.80
CA LEU A 279 -8.72 39.91 -0.16
C LEU A 279 -7.33 39.64 0.43
N VAL A 280 -6.80 40.57 1.23
CA VAL A 280 -5.52 40.36 1.93
C VAL A 280 -5.60 39.15 2.86
N ARG A 281 -6.69 39.03 3.63
CA ARG A 281 -6.93 37.90 4.53
C ARG A 281 -7.13 36.58 3.77
N MET A 282 -7.83 36.60 2.64
CA MET A 282 -7.97 35.42 1.77
C MET A 282 -6.61 34.94 1.24
N GLY A 283 -5.75 35.87 0.78
CA GLY A 283 -4.39 35.54 0.32
C GLY A 283 -3.53 34.92 1.43
N ALA A 284 -3.56 35.49 2.63
CA ALA A 284 -2.85 34.94 3.78
C ALA A 284 -3.35 33.53 4.17
N GLY A 285 -4.66 33.30 4.14
CA GLY A 285 -5.24 31.98 4.40
C GLY A 285 -4.83 30.93 3.36
N LEU A 286 -4.76 31.33 2.07
CA LEU A 286 -4.27 30.46 1.00
C LEU A 286 -2.80 30.07 1.22
N ASP A 287 -1.93 31.03 1.53
CA ASP A 287 -0.51 30.75 1.77
C ASP A 287 -0.33 29.84 3.00
N GLN A 288 -1.12 30.03 4.06
CA GLN A 288 -1.12 29.15 5.22
C GLN A 288 -1.59 27.73 4.88
N LEU A 289 -2.59 27.57 4.03
CA LEU A 289 -3.05 26.25 3.55
C LEU A 289 -1.93 25.52 2.78
N LEU A 290 -1.26 26.22 1.88
CA LEU A 290 -0.16 25.66 1.08
C LEU A 290 1.02 25.27 1.98
N GLN A 291 1.43 26.14 2.92
CA GLN A 291 2.48 25.86 3.89
C GLN A 291 2.14 24.65 4.78
N SER A 292 0.90 24.57 5.28
CA SER A 292 0.42 23.43 6.08
C SER A 292 0.52 22.12 5.31
N SER A 293 0.31 22.16 3.99
CA SER A 293 0.44 21.00 3.11
C SER A 293 1.88 20.48 3.03
N GLU A 294 2.86 21.37 2.93
CA GLU A 294 4.28 21.02 2.91
C GLU A 294 4.75 20.45 4.25
N ASP A 295 4.40 21.09 5.36
CA ASP A 295 4.83 20.67 6.69
C ASP A 295 4.20 19.33 7.11
N ARG A 296 2.95 19.11 6.70
CA ARG A 296 2.27 17.82 6.83
C ARG A 296 2.99 16.73 6.05
N HIS A 297 3.43 17.00 4.81
CA HIS A 297 4.18 16.02 4.03
C HIS A 297 5.51 15.66 4.68
N LYS A 298 6.30 16.64 5.14
CA LYS A 298 7.55 16.40 5.87
C LYS A 298 7.32 15.49 7.07
N THR A 299 6.27 15.79 7.85
CA THR A 299 5.86 14.98 9.01
C THR A 299 5.45 13.56 8.61
N TYR A 300 4.67 13.42 7.54
CA TYR A 300 4.22 12.13 7.01
C TYR A 300 5.39 11.24 6.58
N VAL A 301 6.33 11.75 5.78
CA VAL A 301 7.54 11.02 5.35
C VAL A 301 8.41 10.67 6.55
N GLN A 302 8.60 11.62 7.49
CA GLN A 302 9.37 11.36 8.70
C GLN A 302 8.74 10.24 9.52
N LYS A 303 7.41 10.20 9.69
CA LYS A 303 6.70 9.12 10.39
C LYS A 303 6.87 7.77 9.68
N LEU A 304 6.69 7.73 8.36
CA LEU A 304 6.92 6.49 7.58
C LEU A 304 8.36 6.00 7.69
N SER A 305 9.34 6.91 7.68
CA SER A 305 10.76 6.57 7.83
C SER A 305 11.12 5.97 9.18
N LYS A 306 10.26 6.13 10.20
CA LYS A 306 10.46 5.55 11.55
C LYS A 306 9.83 4.16 11.69
N VAL A 307 9.04 3.71 10.72
CA VAL A 307 8.48 2.36 10.74
C VAL A 307 9.61 1.34 10.53
N ALA A 308 9.67 0.35 11.42
CA ALA A 308 10.65 -0.74 11.41
C ALA A 308 10.33 -1.76 10.30
N LEU A 309 10.53 -1.35 9.05
CA LEU A 309 10.45 -2.19 7.86
C LEU A 309 11.85 -2.58 7.39
N PRO A 310 12.00 -3.76 6.75
CA PRO A 310 13.24 -4.07 6.06
C PRO A 310 13.54 -3.01 5.02
N SER A 311 14.83 -2.67 4.87
CA SER A 311 15.31 -1.55 4.05
C SER A 311 14.72 -1.48 2.64
N LYS A 312 14.56 -2.63 1.98
CA LYS A 312 13.93 -2.73 0.65
C LYS A 312 12.45 -2.29 0.66
N TYR A 313 11.64 -2.81 1.59
CA TYR A 313 10.23 -2.44 1.68
C TYR A 313 10.06 -0.97 2.11
N LYS A 314 10.95 -0.50 2.98
CA LYS A 314 11.00 0.90 3.40
C LYS A 314 11.28 1.83 2.22
N ALA A 315 12.26 1.52 1.37
CA ALA A 315 12.58 2.31 0.18
C ALA A 315 11.38 2.38 -0.78
N VAL A 316 10.71 1.25 -1.04
CA VAL A 316 9.50 1.22 -1.89
C VAL A 316 8.38 2.07 -1.28
N LEU A 317 8.14 1.95 0.04
CA LEU A 317 7.12 2.71 0.74
C LEU A 317 7.38 4.22 0.69
N LEU A 318 8.62 4.64 0.95
CA LEU A 318 9.02 6.05 0.92
C LEU A 318 8.95 6.62 -0.50
N HIS A 319 9.42 5.87 -1.50
CA HIS A 319 9.31 6.29 -2.90
C HIS A 319 7.84 6.51 -3.30
N GLY A 320 6.94 5.63 -2.88
CA GLY A 320 5.51 5.81 -3.17
C GLY A 320 4.88 7.00 -2.44
N ALA A 321 5.35 7.30 -1.23
CA ALA A 321 4.96 8.50 -0.50
C ALA A 321 5.44 9.79 -1.19
N GLU A 322 6.64 9.77 -1.76
CA GLU A 322 7.22 10.87 -2.54
C GLU A 322 6.50 11.07 -3.88
N GLU A 323 6.25 9.99 -4.65
CA GLU A 323 5.48 10.05 -5.90
C GLU A 323 4.08 10.63 -5.67
N GLY A 324 3.36 10.14 -4.65
CA GLY A 324 2.04 10.66 -4.31
C GLY A 324 2.06 12.12 -3.85
N TYR A 325 3.16 12.57 -3.23
CA TYR A 325 3.32 13.97 -2.87
C TYR A 325 3.64 14.86 -4.06
N ALA A 326 4.49 14.43 -4.99
CA ALA A 326 4.78 15.17 -6.21
C ALA A 326 3.49 15.48 -6.99
N GLU A 327 2.58 14.50 -7.10
CA GLU A 327 1.25 14.71 -7.68
C GLU A 327 0.43 15.74 -6.88
N SER A 328 0.46 15.65 -5.54
CA SER A 328 -0.24 16.63 -4.69
C SER A 328 0.36 18.03 -4.75
N VAL A 329 1.66 18.19 -4.98
CA VAL A 329 2.34 19.47 -5.14
C VAL A 329 1.90 20.13 -6.44
N ASP A 330 1.87 19.38 -7.55
CA ASP A 330 1.34 19.88 -8.83
C ASP A 330 -0.10 20.40 -8.66
N ASP A 331 -0.95 19.62 -7.99
CA ASP A 331 -2.34 20.01 -7.69
C ASP A 331 -2.40 21.28 -6.85
N ASN A 332 -1.58 21.39 -5.80
CA ASN A 332 -1.57 22.54 -4.90
C ASN A 332 -1.03 23.81 -5.59
N ILE A 333 -0.01 23.68 -6.46
CA ILE A 333 0.53 24.80 -7.24
C ILE A 333 -0.56 25.33 -8.17
N ARG A 334 -1.16 24.46 -8.99
CA ARG A 334 -2.20 24.86 -9.95
C ARG A 334 -3.43 25.46 -9.27
N TYR A 335 -3.84 24.88 -8.15
CA TYR A 335 -4.92 25.45 -7.32
C TYR A 335 -4.52 26.82 -6.75
N GLY A 336 -3.33 26.94 -6.16
CA GLY A 336 -2.84 28.19 -5.58
C GLY A 336 -2.69 29.31 -6.61
N GLU A 337 -2.19 29.00 -7.81
CA GLU A 337 -2.09 29.97 -8.92
C GLU A 337 -3.47 30.46 -9.37
N ASN A 338 -4.44 29.56 -9.53
CA ASN A 338 -5.82 29.92 -9.89
C ASN A 338 -6.48 30.78 -8.79
N GLN A 339 -6.29 30.45 -7.50
CA GLN A 339 -6.78 31.28 -6.39
C GLN A 339 -6.14 32.67 -6.37
N ARG A 340 -4.83 32.77 -6.62
CA ARG A 340 -4.13 34.05 -6.74
C ARG A 340 -4.64 34.87 -7.93
N SER A 341 -4.94 34.21 -9.06
CA SER A 341 -5.57 34.85 -10.23
C SER A 341 -6.95 35.43 -9.87
N LEU A 342 -7.80 34.66 -9.18
CA LEU A 342 -9.10 35.12 -8.69
C LEU A 342 -8.98 36.31 -7.74
N ILE A 343 -8.07 36.25 -6.76
CA ILE A 343 -7.81 37.37 -5.83
C ILE A 343 -7.38 38.62 -6.61
N ALA A 344 -6.50 38.50 -7.60
CA ALA A 344 -6.08 39.62 -8.43
C ALA A 344 -7.24 40.20 -9.27
N LEU A 345 -8.13 39.35 -9.78
CA LEU A 345 -9.32 39.80 -10.51
C LEU A 345 -10.31 40.52 -9.60
N TYR A 346 -10.54 40.02 -8.39
CA TYR A 346 -11.36 40.69 -7.39
C TYR A 346 -10.79 42.07 -7.02
N GLN A 347 -9.46 42.15 -6.84
CA GLN A 347 -8.79 43.41 -6.59
C GLN A 347 -9.01 44.40 -7.74
N ARG A 348 -8.92 43.95 -9.00
CA ARG A 348 -9.19 44.79 -10.18
C ARG A 348 -10.63 45.30 -10.23
N VAL A 349 -11.62 44.50 -9.81
CA VAL A 349 -13.01 44.97 -9.71
C VAL A 349 -13.16 46.04 -8.63
N LEU A 350 -12.52 45.85 -7.47
CA LEU A 350 -12.52 46.84 -6.38
C LEU A 350 -11.81 48.14 -6.77
N ASP A 351 -10.67 48.05 -7.48
CA ASP A 351 -9.94 49.23 -7.98
C ASP A 351 -10.74 49.96 -9.06
N PHE A 352 -11.41 49.22 -9.94
CA PHE A 352 -12.32 49.78 -10.94
C PHE A 352 -13.49 50.52 -10.27
N ALA A 353 -14.11 49.90 -9.27
CA ALA A 353 -15.18 50.50 -8.47
C ALA A 353 -14.72 51.79 -7.76
N GLU A 354 -13.52 51.77 -7.17
CA GLU A 354 -12.93 52.92 -6.50
C GLU A 354 -12.71 54.10 -7.47
N ALA A 355 -12.19 53.82 -8.66
CA ALA A 355 -11.98 54.81 -9.72
C ALA A 355 -13.28 55.38 -10.32
N ARG A 356 -14.44 54.80 -9.99
CA ARG A 356 -15.77 55.19 -10.46
C ARG A 356 -16.75 55.52 -9.33
N LEU A 357 -16.24 55.74 -8.11
CA LEU A 357 -17.06 56.16 -6.98
C LEU A 357 -17.94 57.37 -7.34
N GLY A 358 -19.24 57.26 -7.04
CA GLY A 358 -20.26 58.26 -7.36
C GLY A 358 -20.77 58.25 -8.81
N ARG A 359 -20.16 57.49 -9.73
CA ARG A 359 -20.64 57.31 -11.12
C ARG A 359 -21.45 56.03 -11.33
N VAL A 360 -21.32 55.09 -10.42
CA VAL A 360 -22.08 53.84 -10.37
C VAL A 360 -22.98 53.90 -9.13
N THR A 361 -24.25 53.55 -9.30
CA THR A 361 -25.24 53.53 -8.21
C THR A 361 -25.84 52.13 -8.08
N VAL A 362 -26.58 51.89 -7.00
CA VAL A 362 -27.32 50.62 -6.81
C VAL A 362 -28.81 50.89 -6.89
N SER A 363 -29.52 50.13 -7.72
CA SER A 363 -30.99 50.05 -7.73
C SER A 363 -31.41 48.60 -7.84
N ASP A 364 -32.40 48.19 -7.06
CA ASP A 364 -32.93 46.82 -7.05
C ASP A 364 -31.84 45.73 -6.95
N ASN A 365 -30.81 45.99 -6.14
CA ASN A 365 -29.65 45.11 -5.96
C ASN A 365 -28.84 44.86 -7.25
N ALA A 366 -28.86 45.81 -8.19
CA ALA A 366 -28.04 45.81 -9.40
C ALA A 366 -27.21 47.10 -9.48
N LEU A 367 -26.02 47.00 -10.08
CA LEU A 367 -25.19 48.16 -10.39
C LEU A 367 -25.76 48.89 -11.61
N LEU A 368 -26.01 50.18 -11.46
CA LEU A 368 -26.41 51.09 -12.54
C LEU A 368 -25.22 51.96 -12.95
N PHE A 369 -24.80 51.81 -14.20
CA PHE A 369 -23.66 52.53 -14.78
C PHE A 369 -24.15 53.75 -15.56
N SER A 370 -23.43 54.86 -15.40
CA SER A 370 -23.73 56.10 -16.13
C SER A 370 -23.19 56.10 -17.57
N ASP A 371 -22.28 55.17 -17.90
CA ASP A 371 -21.61 55.04 -19.19
C ASP A 371 -21.56 53.57 -19.62
N THR A 372 -21.85 53.30 -20.89
CA THR A 372 -21.73 51.99 -21.52
C THR A 372 -20.29 51.46 -21.48
N ALA A 373 -19.28 52.34 -21.61
CA ALA A 373 -17.88 51.91 -21.60
C ALA A 373 -17.47 51.31 -20.23
N ASP A 374 -17.94 51.90 -19.13
CA ASP A 374 -17.68 51.38 -17.79
C ASP A 374 -18.43 50.06 -17.55
N LEU A 375 -19.66 49.92 -18.07
CA LEU A 375 -20.41 48.66 -18.04
C LEU A 375 -19.66 47.52 -18.77
N ASP A 376 -19.11 47.81 -19.95
CA ASP A 376 -18.35 46.83 -20.76
C ASP A 376 -17.07 46.37 -20.05
N ILE A 377 -16.36 47.29 -19.37
CA ILE A 377 -15.17 46.96 -18.55
C ILE A 377 -15.58 46.05 -17.39
N TYR A 378 -16.65 46.41 -16.66
CA TYR A 378 -17.15 45.60 -15.55
C TYR A 378 -17.55 44.19 -16.01
N HIS A 379 -18.33 44.08 -17.09
CA HIS A 379 -18.71 42.79 -17.67
C HIS A 379 -17.49 41.95 -18.07
N THR A 380 -16.45 42.58 -18.63
CA THR A 380 -15.20 41.90 -18.97
C THR A 380 -14.51 41.31 -17.73
N LEU A 381 -14.44 42.05 -16.63
CA LEU A 381 -13.85 41.56 -15.38
C LEU A 381 -14.67 40.40 -14.77
N ILE A 382 -16.01 40.52 -14.76
CA ILE A 382 -16.89 39.44 -14.29
C ILE A 382 -16.77 38.19 -15.16
N ALA A 383 -16.65 38.35 -16.48
CA ALA A 383 -16.42 37.22 -17.39
C ALA A 383 -15.08 36.51 -17.11
N GLN A 384 -14.01 37.26 -16.80
CA GLN A 384 -12.72 36.71 -16.39
C GLN A 384 -12.83 35.91 -15.09
N ILE A 385 -13.53 36.46 -14.08
CA ILE A 385 -13.78 35.76 -12.81
C ILE A 385 -14.56 34.46 -13.02
N ASN A 386 -15.57 34.48 -13.88
CA ASN A 386 -16.36 33.28 -14.19
C ASN A 386 -15.51 32.22 -14.89
N ALA A 387 -14.63 32.62 -15.81
CA ALA A 387 -13.72 31.70 -16.49
C ALA A 387 -12.75 31.03 -15.49
N GLU A 388 -12.15 31.80 -14.58
CA GLU A 388 -11.28 31.26 -13.53
C GLU A 388 -12.02 30.37 -12.54
N SER A 389 -13.28 30.70 -12.20
CA SER A 389 -14.14 29.84 -11.36
C SER A 389 -14.48 28.50 -12.04
N VAL A 390 -14.65 28.49 -13.37
CA VAL A 390 -14.84 27.24 -14.14
C VAL A 390 -13.56 26.41 -14.12
N GLN A 391 -12.40 27.05 -14.27
CA GLN A 391 -11.09 26.39 -14.18
C GLN A 391 -10.84 25.81 -12.78
N GLU A 392 -11.17 26.53 -11.71
CA GLU A 392 -11.09 26.03 -10.34
C GLU A 392 -11.88 24.72 -10.17
N ASN A 393 -13.14 24.73 -10.62
CA ASN A 393 -14.00 23.55 -10.55
C ASN A 393 -13.41 22.38 -11.34
N ALA A 394 -12.84 22.62 -12.52
CA ALA A 394 -12.16 21.58 -13.29
C ALA A 394 -10.95 21.00 -12.54
N LEU A 395 -10.11 21.84 -11.93
CA LEU A 395 -8.96 21.40 -11.13
C LEU A 395 -9.40 20.53 -9.93
N ILE A 396 -10.46 20.93 -9.24
CA ILE A 396 -11.03 20.16 -8.12
C ILE A 396 -11.54 18.78 -8.59
N GLN A 397 -12.25 18.73 -9.73
CA GLN A 397 -12.75 17.48 -10.28
C GLN A 397 -11.62 16.56 -10.76
N ASP A 398 -10.60 17.13 -11.40
CA ASP A 398 -9.41 16.39 -11.84
C ASP A 398 -8.66 15.76 -10.66
N ALA A 399 -8.43 16.54 -9.59
CA ALA A 399 -7.80 16.03 -8.37
C ALA A 399 -8.63 14.93 -7.71
N ARG A 400 -9.97 15.06 -7.69
CA ARG A 400 -10.88 14.00 -7.21
C ARG A 400 -10.80 12.74 -8.07
N ASN A 401 -10.80 12.87 -9.38
CA ASN A 401 -10.71 11.75 -10.32
C ASN A 401 -9.37 11.01 -10.20
N ARG A 402 -8.25 11.74 -10.07
CA ARG A 402 -6.93 11.15 -9.78
C ARG A 402 -6.93 10.36 -8.48
N LYS A 403 -7.44 10.95 -7.39
CA LYS A 403 -7.57 10.28 -6.08
C LYS A 403 -8.44 9.01 -6.19
N LYS A 404 -9.59 9.08 -6.85
CA LYS A 404 -10.46 7.92 -7.09
C LYS A 404 -9.76 6.81 -7.87
N LYS A 405 -9.02 7.15 -8.93
CA LYS A 405 -8.24 6.19 -9.73
C LYS A 405 -7.12 5.54 -8.91
N SER A 406 -6.41 6.33 -8.10
CA SER A 406 -5.36 5.82 -7.20
C SER A 406 -5.94 4.81 -6.22
N LEU A 407 -7.06 5.13 -5.56
CA LEU A 407 -7.75 4.23 -4.63
C LEU A 407 -8.28 2.97 -5.30
N GLN A 408 -8.85 3.07 -6.50
CA GLN A 408 -9.27 1.90 -7.28
C GLN A 408 -8.10 0.97 -7.59
N SER A 409 -6.89 1.51 -7.77
CA SER A 409 -5.69 0.70 -8.01
C SER A 409 -5.11 0.05 -6.74
N MET A 410 -5.59 0.44 -5.55
CA MET A 410 -5.21 -0.16 -4.26
C MET A 410 -6.13 -1.32 -3.86
N ARG A 411 -7.30 -1.45 -4.49
CA ARG A 411 -8.22 -2.58 -4.31
C ARG A 411 -7.72 -3.77 -5.12
#